data_AF-A0A929E8N2-F1
#
_entry.id   AF-A0A929E8N2-F1
#
_cell.length_a   1.000
_cell.length_b   1.000
_cell.length_c   1.000
_cell.angle_alpha   90.00
_cell.angle_beta   90.00
_cell.angle_gamma   90.00
#
_symmetry.space_group_name_H-M   'P 1'
#
loop_
_entity.id
_entity.type
_entity.pdbx_description
1 polymer ?
#
loop_
_entity_poly.entity_id
_entity_poly.type
_entity_poly.pdbx_seq_one_letter_code
_entity_poly.pdbx_strand_id
1 'polypeptide(L)'
;QLLTMSEETCIGTIKKEETIIDDDFFSLFARLLETAAYSGDEITGKKMKGLQELLLTNSATGKRLRDESEEIQKAREKLEKLGDQLTRKKLLDLILSASNENVLRAFVQMMRPGMDYEFFQLLSSRIDKSDGEQMKSLTTLREKLLTFTQDLDAIINERMNQARENVNSLTKVEDVKAMIMQNLGAIDQYFIHSLTDELNLARKANDLERSAKLQEVMVVIEELSSNPPEYAILDELLVLAEDEESLDKMLRGITKEELKNLIEMVTNLVGQVKTDDDQPAEDVKSEEQEMLSRLQLIYGAMLKISMENAIEK
;
A
#
# COMPACT_ATOMS: atom_id res chain seq x y z
N GLN A 1 -1.81 16.70 24.51
CA GLN A 1 -0.97 16.94 25.71
C GLN A 1 0.39 16.29 25.59
N LEU A 2 0.50 14.99 25.22
CA LEU A 2 1.80 14.32 25.04
C LEU A 2 2.73 15.00 24.01
N LEU A 3 2.19 15.54 22.91
CA LEU A 3 2.96 16.21 21.85
C LEU A 3 3.64 17.53 22.26
N THR A 4 3.28 18.09 23.41
CA THR A 4 3.81 19.38 23.90
C THR A 4 4.65 19.24 25.17
N MET A 5 4.82 18.01 25.66
CA MET A 5 5.61 17.72 26.86
C MET A 5 7.10 17.55 26.52
N SER A 6 7.96 17.75 27.52
CA SER A 6 9.36 17.31 27.41
C SER A 6 9.42 15.79 27.36
N GLU A 7 10.46 15.24 26.72
CA GLU A 7 10.67 13.80 26.57
C GLU A 7 10.59 13.05 27.91
N GLU A 8 11.29 13.55 28.93
CA GLU A 8 11.31 12.96 30.28
C GLU A 8 9.91 12.90 30.91
N THR A 9 9.14 13.98 30.79
CA THR A 9 7.76 14.05 31.30
C THR A 9 6.83 13.12 30.52
N CYS A 10 7.04 13.02 29.21
CA CYS A 10 6.30 12.13 28.33
C CYS A 10 6.54 10.67 28.72
N ILE A 11 7.79 10.24 28.89
CA ILE A 11 8.13 8.88 29.34
C ILE A 11 7.50 8.59 30.71
N GLY A 12 7.58 9.53 31.65
CA GLY A 12 6.94 9.40 32.95
C GLY A 12 5.43 9.22 32.87
N THR A 13 4.78 9.89 31.90
CA THR A 13 3.33 9.78 31.66
C THR A 13 2.99 8.44 31.01
N ILE A 14 3.75 7.99 30.01
CA ILE A 14 3.56 6.69 29.35
C ILE A 14 3.58 5.54 30.36
N LYS A 15 4.52 5.57 31.31
CA LYS A 15 4.62 4.54 32.36
C LYS A 15 3.47 4.59 33.37
N LYS A 16 2.94 5.78 33.66
CA LYS A 16 1.80 5.93 34.59
C LYS A 16 0.49 5.48 33.96
N GLU A 17 0.32 5.78 32.68
CA GLU A 17 -0.89 5.52 31.90
C GLU A 17 -0.79 4.23 31.07
N GLU A 18 0.08 3.29 31.46
CA GLU A 18 0.39 2.11 30.64
C GLU A 18 -0.85 1.24 30.36
N THR A 19 -1.82 1.22 31.27
CA THR A 19 -3.06 0.43 31.12
C THR A 19 -3.98 0.94 30.00
N ILE A 20 -3.87 2.21 29.61
CA ILE A 20 -4.67 2.79 28.52
C ILE A 20 -3.88 2.86 27.20
N ILE A 21 -2.61 2.47 27.20
CA ILE A 21 -1.74 2.40 26.01
C ILE A 21 -1.78 0.96 25.50
N ASP A 22 -2.92 0.59 24.92
CA ASP A 22 -3.22 -0.73 24.36
C ASP A 22 -3.25 -0.70 22.82
N ASP A 23 -3.66 -1.82 22.21
CA ASP A 23 -3.74 -1.96 20.75
C ASP A 23 -4.69 -0.94 20.11
N ASP A 24 -5.78 -0.60 20.79
CA ASP A 24 -6.77 0.37 20.31
C ASP A 24 -6.19 1.79 20.32
N PHE A 25 -5.44 2.14 21.38
CA PHE A 25 -4.70 3.40 21.43
C PHE A 25 -3.72 3.52 20.27
N PHE A 26 -2.90 2.49 20.02
CA PHE A 26 -1.93 2.51 18.90
C PHE A 26 -2.64 2.57 17.55
N SER A 27 -3.76 1.87 17.38
CA SER A 27 -4.56 1.91 16.14
C SER A 27 -5.14 3.30 15.88
N LEU A 28 -5.67 3.96 16.91
CA LEU A 28 -6.16 5.33 16.81
C LEU A 28 -5.01 6.31 16.52
N PHE A 29 -3.88 6.14 17.21
CA PHE A 29 -2.70 6.98 17.02
C PHE A 29 -2.13 6.87 15.60
N ALA A 30 -2.11 5.66 15.02
CA ALA A 30 -1.70 5.44 13.63
C ALA A 30 -2.60 6.17 12.63
N ARG A 31 -3.93 6.13 12.81
CA ARG A 31 -4.88 6.87 11.96
C ARG A 31 -4.68 8.39 12.04
N LEU A 32 -4.36 8.89 13.23
CA LEU A 32 -4.03 10.31 13.42
C LEU A 32 -2.72 10.69 12.74
N LEU A 33 -1.70 9.83 12.82
CA LEU A 33 -0.43 10.00 12.11
C LEU A 33 -0.63 10.06 10.59
N GLU A 34 -1.43 9.16 10.03
CA GLU A 34 -1.78 9.16 8.61
C GLU A 34 -2.50 10.47 8.24
N THR A 35 -3.50 10.87 9.02
CA THR A 35 -4.24 12.13 8.79
C THR A 35 -3.33 13.35 8.82
N ALA A 36 -2.39 13.41 9.76
CA ALA A 36 -1.42 14.49 9.88
C ALA A 36 -0.35 14.49 8.77
N ALA A 37 0.00 13.31 8.25
CA ALA A 37 0.86 13.20 7.08
C ALA A 37 0.16 13.76 5.83
N TYR A 38 -1.15 13.51 5.68
CA TYR A 38 -1.96 14.06 4.59
C TYR A 38 -2.16 15.58 4.69
N SER A 39 -2.11 16.17 5.89
CA SER A 39 -2.28 17.62 6.05
C SER A 39 -1.02 18.44 5.75
N GLY A 40 0.12 17.81 5.41
CA GLY A 40 1.36 18.50 5.05
C GLY A 40 2.05 19.25 6.19
N ASP A 41 1.61 19.07 7.45
CA ASP A 41 2.22 19.70 8.61
C ASP A 41 3.48 18.94 9.04
N GLU A 42 4.61 19.27 8.44
CA GLU A 42 5.89 18.62 8.73
C GLU A 42 6.33 18.74 10.19
N ILE A 43 5.98 19.83 10.86
CA ILE A 43 6.39 20.09 12.25
C ILE A 43 5.62 19.14 13.18
N THR A 44 4.30 19.07 12.99
CA THR A 44 3.46 18.15 13.75
C THR A 44 3.80 16.71 13.39
N GLY A 45 4.03 16.39 12.12
CA GLY A 45 4.47 15.07 11.67
C GLY A 45 5.77 14.61 12.34
N LYS A 46 6.79 15.48 12.41
CA LYS A 46 8.06 15.17 13.12
C LYS A 46 7.84 14.92 14.61
N LYS A 47 7.03 15.75 15.28
CA LYS A 47 6.71 15.56 16.71
C LYS A 47 5.93 14.28 16.97
N MET A 48 4.98 13.94 16.11
CA MET A 48 4.19 12.72 16.24
C MET A 48 5.04 11.46 16.00
N LYS A 49 5.97 11.48 15.03
CA LYS A 49 6.96 10.41 14.86
C LYS A 49 7.84 10.23 16.10
N GLY A 50 8.31 11.32 16.70
CA GLY A 50 9.07 11.27 17.96
C GLY A 50 8.25 10.65 19.11
N LEU A 51 6.98 11.02 19.23
CA LEU A 51 6.07 10.42 20.22
C LEU A 51 5.82 8.93 19.94
N GLN A 52 5.68 8.53 18.68
CA GLN A 52 5.53 7.13 18.28
C GLN A 52 6.72 6.30 18.80
N GLU A 53 7.93 6.78 18.60
CA GLU A 53 9.15 6.10 19.05
C GLU A 53 9.18 5.96 20.58
N LEU A 54 8.80 7.00 21.31
CA LEU A 54 8.71 6.95 22.77
C LEU A 54 7.66 5.94 23.24
N LEU A 55 6.50 5.89 22.59
CA LEU A 55 5.44 4.93 22.89
C LEU A 55 5.89 3.49 22.62
N LEU A 56 6.52 3.23 21.47
CA LEU A 56 7.05 1.92 21.10
C LEU A 56 8.15 1.45 22.07
N THR A 57 8.99 2.36 22.55
CA THR A 57 10.14 2.01 23.39
C THR A 57 9.81 1.94 24.88
N ASN A 58 8.80 2.69 25.36
CA ASN A 58 8.55 2.84 26.80
C ASN A 58 7.24 2.22 27.32
N SER A 59 6.37 1.68 26.45
CA SER A 59 5.17 0.93 26.87
C SER A 59 5.33 -0.57 26.61
N ALA A 60 4.71 -1.43 27.43
CA ALA A 60 4.69 -2.87 27.21
C ALA A 60 4.06 -3.24 25.84
N THR A 61 2.92 -2.64 25.51
CA THR A 61 2.24 -2.82 24.22
C THR A 61 3.13 -2.38 23.06
N GLY A 62 3.76 -1.21 23.17
CA GLY A 62 4.64 -0.69 22.13
C GLY A 62 5.86 -1.57 21.88
N LYS A 63 6.47 -2.11 22.94
CA LYS A 63 7.58 -3.06 22.82
C LYS A 63 7.13 -4.33 22.11
N ARG A 64 5.97 -4.88 22.51
CA ARG A 64 5.39 -6.06 21.84
C ARG A 64 5.15 -5.80 20.35
N LEU A 65 4.52 -4.67 19.98
CA LEU A 65 4.27 -4.32 18.57
C LEU A 65 5.57 -4.16 17.78
N ARG A 66 6.61 -3.59 18.38
CA ARG A 66 7.93 -3.48 17.75
C ARG A 66 8.56 -4.86 17.53
N ASP A 67 8.52 -5.73 18.54
CA ASP A 67 9.09 -7.07 18.46
C ASP A 67 8.33 -7.93 17.42
N GLU A 68 7.00 -7.83 17.37
CA GLU A 68 6.15 -8.45 16.33
C GLU A 68 6.53 -7.96 14.92
N SER A 69 6.67 -6.64 14.75
CA SER A 69 7.08 -6.03 13.48
C SER A 69 8.46 -6.50 13.04
N GLU A 70 9.42 -6.56 13.96
CA GLU A 70 10.77 -7.05 13.68
C GLU A 70 10.77 -8.52 13.26
N GLU A 71 9.95 -9.36 13.91
CA GLU A 71 9.82 -10.77 13.55
C GLU A 71 9.21 -10.96 12.16
N ILE A 72 8.15 -10.21 11.85
CA ILE A 72 7.52 -10.21 10.53
C ILE A 72 8.50 -9.75 9.45
N GLN A 73 9.28 -8.70 9.71
CA GLN A 73 10.28 -8.19 8.78
C GLN A 73 11.38 -9.22 8.51
N LYS A 74 11.92 -9.86 9.57
CA LYS A 74 12.90 -10.94 9.43
C LYS A 74 12.34 -12.12 8.63
N ALA A 75 11.08 -12.46 8.83
CA ALA A 75 10.42 -13.50 8.05
C ALA A 75 10.31 -13.13 6.57
N ARG A 76 9.94 -11.87 6.24
CA ARG A 76 9.92 -11.35 4.87
C ARG A 76 11.28 -11.48 4.19
N GLU A 77 12.33 -10.96 4.83
CA GLU A 77 13.70 -11.04 4.30
C GLU A 77 14.17 -12.49 4.10
N LYS A 78 13.79 -13.39 5.01
CA LYS A 78 14.11 -14.81 4.89
C LYS A 78 13.37 -15.46 3.72
N LEU A 79 12.10 -15.16 3.52
CA LEU A 79 11.32 -15.65 2.37
C LEU A 79 11.91 -15.15 1.06
N GLU A 80 12.25 -13.87 0.97
CA GLU A 80 12.86 -13.26 -0.21
C GLU A 80 14.19 -13.94 -0.56
N LYS A 81 15.08 -14.12 0.44
CA LYS A 81 16.36 -14.83 0.27
C LYS A 81 16.19 -16.30 -0.14
N LEU A 82 15.11 -16.93 0.32
CA LEU A 82 14.82 -18.31 -0.05
C LEU A 82 14.33 -18.41 -1.49
N GLY A 83 13.52 -17.47 -1.96
CA GLY A 83 12.97 -17.44 -3.33
C GLY A 83 12.48 -18.82 -3.76
N ASP A 84 13.01 -19.32 -4.88
CA ASP A 84 12.68 -20.63 -5.45
C ASP A 84 13.11 -21.84 -4.58
N GLN A 85 13.97 -21.64 -3.58
CA GLN A 85 14.39 -22.69 -2.65
C GLN A 85 13.46 -22.83 -1.43
N LEU A 86 12.33 -22.11 -1.42
CA LEU A 86 11.32 -22.28 -0.38
C LEU A 86 10.67 -23.66 -0.51
N THR A 87 10.82 -24.47 0.53
CA THR A 87 10.17 -25.79 0.61
C THR A 87 9.10 -25.78 1.69
N ARG A 88 8.10 -26.66 1.58
CA ARG A 88 7.05 -26.83 2.61
C ARG A 88 7.61 -27.09 4.00
N LYS A 89 8.77 -27.74 4.09
CA LYS A 89 9.49 -27.94 5.35
C LYS A 89 10.05 -26.64 5.91
N LYS A 90 10.75 -25.85 5.10
CA LYS A 90 11.27 -24.53 5.53
C LYS A 90 10.13 -23.59 5.90
N LEU A 91 9.01 -23.68 5.18
CA LEU A 91 7.79 -22.95 5.50
C LEU A 91 7.23 -23.34 6.87
N LEU A 92 7.08 -24.64 7.14
CA LEU A 92 6.61 -25.13 8.44
C LEU A 92 7.54 -24.68 9.57
N ASP A 93 8.85 -24.75 9.38
CA ASP A 93 9.81 -24.29 10.39
C ASP A 93 9.71 -22.77 10.66
N LEU A 94 9.31 -21.97 9.66
CA LEU A 94 9.05 -20.54 9.83
C LEU A 94 7.73 -20.28 10.57
N ILE A 95 6.68 -21.05 10.27
CA ILE A 95 5.40 -20.97 11.00
C ILE A 95 5.57 -21.35 12.47
N LEU A 96 6.39 -22.36 12.75
CA LEU A 96 6.69 -22.78 14.12
C LEU A 96 7.51 -21.75 14.91
N SER A 97 8.13 -20.77 14.25
CA SER A 97 8.89 -19.73 14.95
C SER A 97 8.02 -18.56 15.42
N ALA A 98 6.75 -18.48 15.00
CA ALA A 98 5.85 -17.39 15.35
C ALA A 98 5.76 -17.24 16.88
N SER A 99 6.18 -16.08 17.40
CA SER A 99 6.21 -15.83 18.85
C SER A 99 4.82 -15.75 19.48
N ASN A 100 3.81 -15.33 18.70
CA ASN A 100 2.43 -15.20 19.14
C ASN A 100 1.44 -15.31 17.98
N GLU A 101 0.14 -15.18 18.28
CA GLU A 101 -0.92 -15.34 17.29
C GLU A 101 -0.96 -14.24 16.23
N ASN A 102 -0.60 -12.99 16.56
CA ASN A 102 -0.56 -11.88 15.60
C ASN A 102 0.50 -12.15 14.53
N VAL A 103 1.70 -12.57 14.95
CA VAL A 103 2.76 -12.96 14.03
C VAL A 103 2.34 -14.18 13.21
N LEU A 104 1.70 -15.17 13.83
CA LEU A 104 1.18 -16.34 13.12
C LEU A 104 0.20 -15.94 12.01
N ARG A 105 -0.74 -15.03 12.28
CA ARG A 105 -1.69 -14.51 11.27
C ARG A 105 -0.97 -13.78 10.14
N ALA A 106 0.01 -12.95 10.46
CA ALA A 106 0.84 -12.26 9.46
C ALA A 106 1.59 -13.26 8.57
N PHE A 107 2.17 -14.31 9.17
CA PHE A 107 2.84 -15.37 8.40
C PHE A 107 1.87 -16.13 7.50
N VAL A 108 0.66 -16.45 7.97
CA VAL A 108 -0.39 -17.07 7.14
C VAL A 108 -0.70 -16.18 5.94
N GLN A 109 -0.94 -14.88 6.14
CA GLN A 109 -1.23 -13.95 5.04
C GLN A 109 -0.13 -13.92 3.99
N MET A 110 1.14 -13.86 4.43
CA MET A 110 2.28 -13.79 3.53
C MET A 110 2.57 -15.10 2.80
N MET A 111 2.34 -16.23 3.45
CA MET A 111 2.81 -17.53 3.00
C MET A 111 1.69 -18.48 2.59
N ARG A 112 0.46 -17.97 2.54
CA ARG A 112 -0.75 -18.73 2.22
C ARG A 112 -0.58 -19.62 0.97
N PRO A 113 0.02 -19.18 -0.15
CA PRO A 113 0.18 -20.03 -1.34
C PRO A 113 0.93 -21.35 -1.08
N GLY A 114 1.80 -21.40 -0.06
CA GLY A 114 2.54 -22.60 0.32
C GLY A 114 1.84 -23.50 1.35
N MET A 115 0.69 -23.08 1.89
CA MET A 115 -0.09 -23.81 2.89
C MET A 115 -1.14 -24.71 2.26
N ASP A 116 -0.71 -25.58 1.37
CA ASP A 116 -1.56 -26.53 0.66
C ASP A 116 -1.78 -27.83 1.45
N TYR A 117 -2.46 -28.79 0.82
CA TYR A 117 -2.71 -30.10 1.41
C TYR A 117 -1.43 -30.82 1.87
N GLU A 118 -0.35 -30.76 1.08
CA GLU A 118 0.92 -31.40 1.43
C GLU A 118 1.57 -30.74 2.65
N PHE A 119 1.46 -29.41 2.79
CA PHE A 119 1.91 -28.71 3.99
C PHE A 119 1.19 -29.22 5.25
N PHE A 120 -0.14 -29.36 5.19
CA PHE A 120 -0.91 -29.87 6.33
C PHE A 120 -0.66 -31.37 6.61
N GLN A 121 -0.34 -32.16 5.58
CA GLN A 121 0.13 -33.54 5.74
C GLN A 121 1.49 -33.60 6.46
N LEU A 122 2.40 -32.68 6.14
CA LEU A 122 3.69 -32.57 6.82
C LEU A 122 3.51 -32.20 8.30
N LEU A 123 2.63 -31.25 8.61
CA LEU A 123 2.30 -30.89 9.99
C LEU A 123 1.66 -32.07 10.75
N SER A 124 0.74 -32.79 10.12
CA SER A 124 0.11 -33.99 10.70
C SER A 124 1.17 -35.06 11.02
N SER A 125 2.09 -35.33 10.09
CA SER A 125 3.20 -36.26 10.30
C SER A 125 4.14 -35.83 11.44
N ARG A 126 4.24 -34.53 11.75
CA ARG A 126 5.03 -34.02 12.87
C ARG A 126 4.31 -34.17 14.20
N ILE A 127 2.98 -34.00 14.20
CA ILE A 127 2.10 -34.27 15.35
C ILE A 127 2.20 -35.75 15.74
N ASP A 128 2.07 -36.67 14.78
CA ASP A 128 2.09 -38.13 15.01
C ASP A 128 3.42 -38.64 15.59
N LYS A 129 4.51 -37.87 15.41
CA LYS A 129 5.86 -38.17 15.93
C LYS A 129 6.19 -37.43 17.23
N SER A 130 5.24 -36.66 17.76
CA SER A 130 5.41 -35.88 18.98
C SER A 130 4.51 -36.42 20.09
N ASP A 131 4.90 -36.18 21.34
CA ASP A 131 4.19 -36.67 22.51
C ASP A 131 3.90 -35.53 23.50
N GLY A 132 2.94 -35.77 24.41
CA GLY A 132 2.67 -34.90 25.55
C GLY A 132 2.32 -33.45 25.19
N GLU A 133 2.98 -32.49 25.83
CA GLU A 133 2.79 -31.04 25.62
C GLU A 133 3.07 -30.60 24.18
N GLN A 134 4.08 -31.20 23.53
CA GLN A 134 4.43 -30.84 22.16
C GLN A 134 3.33 -31.25 21.16
N MET A 135 2.78 -32.45 21.32
CA MET A 135 1.67 -32.93 20.49
C MET A 135 0.45 -32.01 20.63
N LYS A 136 0.12 -31.59 21.86
CA LYS A 136 -0.97 -30.64 22.11
C LYS A 136 -0.71 -29.30 21.43
N SER A 137 0.47 -28.72 21.60
CA SER A 137 0.83 -27.44 20.99
C SER A 137 0.75 -27.47 19.47
N LEU A 138 1.29 -28.51 18.82
CA LEU A 138 1.21 -28.66 17.36
C LEU A 138 -0.22 -28.91 16.87
N THR A 139 -1.04 -29.61 17.66
CA THR A 139 -2.46 -29.81 17.34
C THR A 139 -3.22 -28.49 17.37
N THR A 140 -3.05 -27.69 18.43
CA THR A 140 -3.63 -26.35 18.53
C THR A 140 -3.15 -25.43 17.39
N LEU A 141 -1.85 -25.49 17.04
CA LEU A 141 -1.32 -24.73 15.91
C LEU A 141 -2.01 -25.12 14.61
N ARG A 142 -2.22 -26.42 14.36
CA ARG A 142 -2.91 -26.90 13.16
C ARG A 142 -4.34 -26.38 13.07
N GLU A 143 -5.08 -26.40 14.17
CA GLU A 143 -6.46 -25.86 14.23
C GLU A 143 -6.49 -24.35 13.91
N LYS A 144 -5.57 -23.58 14.49
CA LYS A 144 -5.42 -22.15 14.19
C LYS A 144 -5.09 -21.90 12.72
N LEU A 145 -4.13 -22.63 12.17
CA LEU A 145 -3.74 -22.50 10.77
C LEU A 145 -4.90 -22.79 9.83
N LEU A 146 -5.67 -23.86 10.07
CA LEU A 146 -6.85 -24.19 9.27
C LEU A 146 -7.89 -23.08 9.32
N THR A 147 -8.13 -22.51 10.50
CA THR A 147 -9.07 -21.38 10.67
C THR A 147 -8.58 -20.16 9.89
N PHE A 148 -7.32 -19.76 10.08
CA PHE A 148 -6.78 -18.55 9.45
C PHE A 148 -6.68 -18.68 7.93
N THR A 149 -6.36 -19.85 7.41
CA THR A 149 -6.34 -20.07 5.96
C THR A 149 -7.74 -20.06 5.38
N GLN A 150 -8.74 -20.65 6.05
CA GLN A 150 -10.14 -20.61 5.63
C GLN A 150 -10.69 -19.18 5.59
N ASP A 151 -10.44 -18.39 6.62
CA ASP A 151 -10.88 -16.99 6.69
C ASP A 151 -10.26 -16.17 5.55
N LEU A 152 -8.95 -16.33 5.34
CA LEU A 152 -8.23 -15.64 4.28
C LEU A 152 -8.70 -16.07 2.89
N ASP A 153 -8.99 -17.36 2.70
CA ASP A 153 -9.52 -17.90 1.45
C ASP A 153 -10.89 -17.34 1.12
N ALA A 154 -11.78 -17.22 2.11
CA ALA A 154 -13.08 -16.62 1.92
C ALA A 154 -12.95 -15.18 1.42
N ILE A 155 -12.06 -14.39 2.02
CA ILE A 155 -11.79 -13.00 1.61
C ILE A 155 -11.23 -12.95 0.17
N ILE A 156 -10.24 -13.78 -0.15
CA ILE A 156 -9.64 -13.81 -1.49
C ILE A 156 -10.68 -14.21 -2.55
N ASN A 157 -11.48 -15.23 -2.26
CA ASN A 157 -12.52 -15.70 -3.18
C ASN A 157 -13.59 -14.63 -3.41
N GLU A 158 -14.02 -13.94 -2.36
CA GLU A 158 -14.98 -12.84 -2.46
C GLU A 158 -14.43 -11.69 -3.31
N ARG A 159 -13.19 -11.26 -3.06
CA ARG A 159 -12.52 -10.23 -3.87
C ARG A 159 -12.38 -10.66 -5.33
N MET A 160 -12.05 -11.92 -5.58
CA MET A 160 -11.94 -12.45 -6.95
C MET A 160 -13.29 -12.48 -7.67
N ASN A 161 -14.38 -12.81 -6.96
CA ASN A 161 -15.73 -12.77 -7.52
C ASN A 161 -16.14 -11.33 -7.86
N GLN A 162 -15.90 -10.38 -6.95
CA GLN A 162 -16.15 -8.95 -7.20
C GLN A 162 -15.36 -8.45 -8.42
N ALA A 163 -14.08 -8.82 -8.53
CA ALA A 163 -13.26 -8.49 -9.69
C ALA A 163 -13.86 -9.04 -10.99
N ARG A 164 -14.33 -10.29 -11.00
CA ARG A 164 -15.02 -10.89 -12.16
C ARG A 164 -16.29 -10.16 -12.52
N GLU A 165 -17.11 -9.77 -11.54
CA GLU A 165 -18.33 -9.01 -11.76
C GLU A 165 -18.03 -7.63 -12.37
N ASN A 166 -16.98 -6.95 -11.88
CA ASN A 166 -16.54 -5.66 -12.41
C ASN A 166 -16.02 -5.77 -13.86
N VAL A 167 -15.24 -6.81 -14.17
CA VAL A 167 -14.81 -7.07 -15.57
C VAL A 167 -16.03 -7.32 -16.45
N ASN A 168 -16.97 -8.13 -15.98
CA ASN A 168 -18.19 -8.44 -16.71
C ASN A 168 -19.08 -7.22 -16.95
N SER A 169 -19.17 -6.30 -15.98
CA SER A 169 -19.97 -5.08 -16.14
C SER A 169 -19.37 -4.15 -17.19
N LEU A 170 -18.04 -4.03 -17.24
CA LEU A 170 -17.34 -3.22 -18.25
C LEU A 170 -17.50 -3.76 -19.68
N THR A 171 -17.77 -5.05 -19.87
CA THR A 171 -18.09 -5.56 -21.22
C THR A 171 -19.42 -5.07 -21.77
N LYS A 172 -20.29 -4.48 -20.92
CA LYS A 172 -21.66 -4.07 -21.28
C LYS A 172 -21.82 -2.55 -21.43
N VAL A 173 -20.78 -1.77 -21.11
CA VAL A 173 -20.83 -0.32 -21.18
C VAL A 173 -20.38 0.17 -22.56
N GLU A 174 -20.98 1.26 -23.02
CA GLU A 174 -20.63 1.88 -24.29
C GLU A 174 -19.26 2.57 -24.20
N ASP A 175 -19.07 3.43 -23.20
CA ASP A 175 -17.82 4.16 -22.94
C ASP A 175 -17.03 3.51 -21.80
N VAL A 176 -16.08 2.63 -22.17
CA VAL A 176 -15.21 1.92 -21.24
C VAL A 176 -14.26 2.88 -20.52
N LYS A 177 -13.75 3.90 -21.24
CA LYS A 177 -12.77 4.85 -20.69
C LYS A 177 -13.39 5.71 -19.60
N ALA A 178 -14.56 6.29 -19.84
CA ALA A 178 -15.26 7.06 -18.83
C ALA A 178 -15.61 6.22 -17.59
N MET A 179 -16.03 4.97 -17.78
CA MET A 179 -16.39 4.07 -16.66
C MET A 179 -15.18 3.69 -15.80
N ILE A 180 -14.02 3.43 -16.42
CA ILE A 180 -12.78 3.14 -15.69
C ILE A 180 -12.29 4.39 -14.94
N MET A 181 -12.31 5.57 -15.57
CA MET A 181 -11.91 6.83 -14.92
C MET A 181 -12.74 7.14 -13.68
N GLN A 182 -14.05 6.85 -13.71
CA GLN A 182 -14.93 7.04 -12.55
C GLN A 182 -14.70 6.03 -11.42
N ASN A 183 -14.01 4.92 -11.69
CA ASN A 183 -13.86 3.80 -10.76
C ASN A 183 -12.40 3.32 -10.68
N LEU A 184 -11.42 4.21 -10.80
CA LEU A 184 -9.99 3.85 -10.80
C LEU A 184 -9.60 3.03 -9.57
N GLY A 185 -10.16 3.35 -8.40
CA GLY A 185 -9.92 2.61 -7.16
C GLY A 185 -10.41 1.14 -7.17
N ALA A 186 -11.24 0.75 -8.14
CA ALA A 186 -11.67 -0.64 -8.33
C ALA A 186 -10.72 -1.46 -9.22
N ILE A 187 -9.76 -0.80 -9.89
CA ILE A 187 -8.75 -1.45 -10.74
C ILE A 187 -7.57 -1.86 -9.86
N ASP A 188 -7.72 -3.00 -9.19
CA ASP A 188 -6.67 -3.62 -8.38
C ASP A 188 -6.05 -4.85 -9.09
N GLN A 189 -5.09 -5.51 -8.42
CA GLN A 189 -4.45 -6.71 -8.97
C GLN A 189 -5.45 -7.85 -9.27
N TYR A 190 -6.52 -7.98 -8.49
CA TYR A 190 -7.54 -9.01 -8.70
C TYR A 190 -8.36 -8.71 -9.95
N PHE A 191 -8.67 -7.43 -10.20
CA PHE A 191 -9.30 -6.99 -11.44
C PHE A 191 -8.44 -7.35 -12.66
N ILE A 192 -7.15 -7.01 -12.65
CA ILE A 192 -6.24 -7.29 -13.79
C ILE A 192 -6.12 -8.80 -14.05
N HIS A 193 -5.99 -9.60 -12.99
CA HIS A 193 -5.96 -11.06 -13.10
C HIS A 193 -7.26 -11.60 -13.71
N SER A 194 -8.41 -11.15 -13.20
CA SER A 194 -9.71 -11.55 -13.72
C SER A 194 -9.93 -11.14 -15.18
N LEU A 195 -9.49 -9.94 -15.58
CA LEU A 195 -9.59 -9.45 -16.95
C LEU A 195 -8.79 -10.35 -17.91
N THR A 196 -7.58 -10.71 -17.50
CA THR A 196 -6.69 -11.58 -18.27
C THR A 196 -7.30 -12.98 -18.44
N ASP A 197 -7.84 -13.55 -17.36
CA ASP A 197 -8.50 -14.85 -17.38
C ASP A 197 -9.74 -14.86 -18.28
N GLU A 198 -10.62 -13.87 -18.14
CA GLU A 198 -11.82 -13.73 -18.98
C GLU A 198 -11.47 -13.54 -20.46
N LEU A 199 -10.43 -12.76 -20.77
CA LEU A 199 -9.96 -12.58 -22.15
C LEU A 199 -9.46 -13.90 -22.75
N ASN A 200 -8.69 -14.67 -21.96
CA ASN A 200 -8.21 -15.99 -22.38
C ASN A 200 -9.35 -16.99 -22.57
N LEU A 201 -10.37 -16.97 -21.71
CA LEU A 201 -11.57 -17.80 -21.83
C LEU A 201 -12.37 -17.43 -23.08
N ALA A 202 -12.62 -16.14 -23.33
CA ALA A 202 -13.32 -15.67 -24.52
C ALA A 202 -12.60 -16.07 -25.81
N ARG A 203 -11.26 -15.94 -25.86
CA ARG A 203 -10.43 -16.39 -26.99
C ARG A 203 -10.54 -17.90 -27.21
N LYS A 204 -10.46 -18.72 -26.16
CA LYS A 204 -10.62 -20.18 -26.25
C LYS A 204 -12.02 -20.58 -26.73
N ALA A 205 -13.04 -19.81 -26.34
CA ALA A 205 -14.42 -20.01 -26.77
C ALA A 205 -14.72 -19.48 -28.19
N ASN A 206 -13.77 -18.80 -28.84
CA ASN A 206 -13.98 -18.06 -30.09
C ASN A 206 -15.06 -16.97 -29.98
N ASP A 207 -15.26 -16.41 -28.79
CA ASP A 207 -16.14 -15.28 -28.56
C ASP A 207 -15.42 -13.98 -28.96
N LEU A 208 -15.45 -13.68 -30.26
CA LEU A 208 -14.70 -12.56 -30.84
C LEU A 208 -15.17 -11.21 -30.30
N GLU A 209 -16.49 -11.02 -30.15
CA GLU A 209 -17.08 -9.78 -29.65
C GLU A 209 -16.62 -9.49 -28.22
N ARG A 210 -16.77 -10.48 -27.32
CA ARG A 210 -16.33 -10.35 -25.94
C ARG A 210 -14.82 -10.18 -25.83
N SER A 211 -14.04 -10.93 -26.63
CA SER A 211 -12.58 -10.82 -26.62
C SER A 211 -12.11 -9.44 -27.07
N ALA A 212 -12.77 -8.82 -28.05
CA ALA A 212 -12.46 -7.47 -28.50
C ALA A 212 -12.78 -6.44 -27.41
N LYS A 213 -13.93 -6.58 -26.74
CA LYS A 213 -14.32 -5.67 -25.65
C LYS A 213 -13.39 -5.78 -24.44
N LEU A 214 -12.98 -6.99 -24.05
CA LEU A 214 -12.02 -7.20 -22.96
C LEU A 214 -10.62 -6.68 -23.33
N GLN A 215 -10.22 -6.79 -24.60
CA GLN A 215 -8.98 -6.20 -25.09
C GLN A 215 -9.02 -4.66 -25.07
N GLU A 216 -10.15 -4.04 -25.41
CA GLU A 216 -10.37 -2.60 -25.28
C GLU A 216 -10.17 -2.14 -23.83
N VAL A 217 -10.78 -2.86 -22.86
CA VAL A 217 -10.61 -2.59 -21.42
C VAL A 217 -9.13 -2.63 -21.04
N MET A 218 -8.38 -3.65 -21.49
CA MET A 218 -6.94 -3.76 -21.20
C MET A 218 -6.15 -2.57 -21.75
N VAL A 219 -6.40 -2.20 -23.01
CA VAL A 219 -5.72 -1.07 -23.66
C VAL A 219 -6.01 0.24 -22.94
N VAL A 220 -7.25 0.48 -22.54
CA VAL A 220 -7.63 1.69 -21.80
C VAL A 220 -6.93 1.76 -20.43
N ILE A 221 -6.82 0.62 -19.73
CA ILE A 221 -6.08 0.58 -18.45
C ILE A 221 -4.60 0.87 -18.68
N GLU A 222 -3.99 0.27 -19.70
CA GLU A 222 -2.59 0.54 -20.07
C GLU A 222 -2.39 2.01 -20.45
N GLU A 223 -3.32 2.61 -21.21
CA GLU A 223 -3.29 4.02 -21.60
C GLU A 223 -3.36 4.93 -20.37
N LEU A 224 -4.32 4.70 -19.47
CA LEU A 224 -4.49 5.48 -18.24
C LEU A 224 -3.33 5.30 -17.26
N SER A 225 -2.68 4.13 -17.26
CA SER A 225 -1.51 3.86 -16.41
C SER A 225 -0.23 4.49 -16.98
N SER A 226 -0.10 4.54 -18.31
CA SER A 226 1.09 5.07 -19.00
C SER A 226 1.04 6.59 -19.15
N ASN A 227 -0.16 7.15 -19.36
CA ASN A 227 -0.42 8.58 -19.41
C ASN A 227 -1.60 8.90 -18.49
N PRO A 228 -1.36 8.93 -17.16
CA PRO A 228 -2.33 9.43 -16.21
C PRO A 228 -2.90 10.79 -16.67
N PRO A 229 -4.21 11.07 -16.52
CA PRO A 229 -4.80 12.35 -16.92
C PRO A 229 -4.09 13.55 -16.28
N GLU A 230 -3.43 13.34 -15.15
CA GLU A 230 -2.56 14.30 -14.48
C GLU A 230 -1.39 14.78 -15.35
N TYR A 231 -0.90 14.00 -16.32
CA TYR A 231 0.13 14.46 -17.27
C TYR A 231 -0.38 15.60 -18.16
N ALA A 232 -1.62 15.52 -18.63
CA ALA A 232 -2.21 16.60 -19.44
C ALA A 232 -2.36 17.89 -18.63
N ILE A 233 -2.75 17.75 -17.35
CA ILE A 233 -2.82 18.89 -16.43
C ILE A 233 -1.42 19.45 -16.18
N LEU A 234 -0.41 18.60 -15.97
CA LEU A 234 0.97 19.03 -15.78
C LEU A 234 1.52 19.78 -17.00
N ASP A 235 1.26 19.31 -18.23
CA ASP A 235 1.71 19.97 -19.45
C ASP A 235 1.15 21.40 -19.55
N GLU A 236 -0.12 21.59 -19.22
CA GLU A 236 -0.74 22.92 -19.15
C GLU A 236 -0.13 23.78 -18.02
N LEU A 237 0.13 23.20 -16.84
CA LEU A 237 0.77 23.90 -15.72
C LEU A 237 2.23 24.29 -16.04
N LEU A 238 2.96 23.49 -16.81
CA LEU A 238 4.33 23.78 -17.27
C LEU A 238 4.40 24.97 -18.23
N VAL A 239 3.34 25.18 -19.01
CA VAL A 239 3.18 26.37 -19.86
C VAL A 239 2.85 27.60 -19.01
N LEU A 240 2.03 27.43 -17.97
CA LEU A 240 1.58 28.50 -17.08
C LEU A 240 2.52 28.77 -15.89
N ALA A 241 3.63 28.05 -15.74
CA ALA A 241 4.46 28.04 -14.53
C ALA A 241 4.98 29.44 -14.12
N GLU A 242 5.17 30.35 -15.08
CA GLU A 242 5.64 31.72 -14.86
C GLU A 242 4.50 32.73 -14.67
N ASP A 243 3.25 32.35 -14.92
CA ASP A 243 2.05 33.15 -14.73
C ASP A 243 1.30 32.71 -13.47
N GLU A 244 1.64 33.34 -12.34
CA GLU A 244 1.07 33.01 -11.02
C GLU A 244 -0.46 33.10 -10.98
N GLU A 245 -1.07 34.05 -11.70
CA GLU A 245 -2.53 34.25 -11.69
C GLU A 245 -3.24 33.14 -12.47
N SER A 246 -2.73 32.79 -13.66
CA SER A 246 -3.27 31.70 -14.47
C SER A 246 -3.04 30.33 -13.83
N LEU A 247 -1.88 30.14 -13.19
CA LEU A 247 -1.52 28.93 -12.46
C LEU A 247 -2.45 28.68 -11.26
N ASP A 248 -2.66 29.69 -10.41
CA ASP A 248 -3.56 29.60 -9.25
C ASP A 248 -5.01 29.31 -9.69
N LYS A 249 -5.48 29.98 -10.75
CA LYS A 249 -6.83 29.76 -11.29
C LYS A 249 -7.04 28.33 -11.80
N MET A 250 -6.06 27.79 -12.53
CA MET A 250 -6.12 26.42 -13.06
C MET A 250 -6.14 25.39 -11.93
N LEU A 251 -5.23 25.53 -10.96
CA LEU A 251 -5.12 24.62 -9.82
C LEU A 251 -6.34 24.67 -8.88
N ARG A 252 -7.09 25.78 -8.83
CA ARG A 252 -8.38 25.85 -8.13
C ARG A 252 -9.53 25.19 -8.90
N GLY A 253 -9.36 24.99 -10.21
CA GLY A 253 -10.36 24.38 -11.08
C GLY A 253 -10.37 22.85 -11.06
N ILE A 254 -9.27 22.22 -10.61
CA ILE A 254 -9.14 20.76 -10.51
C ILE A 254 -9.72 20.23 -9.20
N THR A 255 -10.10 18.95 -9.19
CA THR A 255 -10.63 18.27 -8.01
C THR A 255 -9.56 18.01 -6.95
N LYS A 256 -9.98 17.76 -5.70
CA LYS A 256 -9.06 17.42 -4.61
C LYS A 256 -8.27 16.13 -4.86
N GLU A 257 -8.86 15.17 -5.58
CA GLU A 257 -8.21 13.90 -5.93
C GLU A 257 -7.16 14.10 -7.03
N GLU A 258 -7.49 14.86 -8.09
CA GLU A 258 -6.54 15.24 -9.14
C GLU A 258 -5.35 16.05 -8.56
N LEU A 259 -5.62 17.00 -7.67
CA LEU A 259 -4.57 17.77 -6.98
C LEU A 259 -3.63 16.88 -6.17
N LYS A 260 -4.17 15.87 -5.48
CA LYS A 260 -3.38 14.92 -4.70
C LYS A 260 -2.48 14.08 -5.61
N ASN A 261 -3.03 13.51 -6.68
CA ASN A 261 -2.27 12.68 -7.61
C ASN A 261 -1.18 13.50 -8.34
N LEU A 262 -1.47 14.75 -8.70
CA LEU A 262 -0.51 15.69 -9.28
C LEU A 262 0.67 15.99 -8.34
N ILE A 263 0.41 16.19 -7.04
CA ILE A 263 1.46 16.40 -6.05
C ILE A 263 2.38 15.16 -5.99
N GLU A 264 1.83 13.95 -5.92
CA GLU A 264 2.61 12.71 -5.89
C GLU A 264 3.46 12.55 -7.17
N MET A 265 2.86 12.82 -8.33
CA MET A 265 3.50 12.76 -9.64
C MET A 265 4.66 13.76 -9.78
N VAL A 266 4.43 15.05 -9.50
CA VAL A 266 5.46 16.09 -9.58
C VAL A 266 6.58 15.83 -8.56
N THR A 267 6.26 15.32 -7.37
CA THR A 267 7.27 14.91 -6.38
C THR A 267 8.20 13.83 -6.94
N ASN A 268 7.64 12.82 -7.62
CA ASN A 268 8.43 11.75 -8.24
C ASN A 268 9.29 12.27 -9.40
N LEU A 269 8.77 13.16 -10.25
CA LEU A 269 9.51 13.77 -11.36
C LEU A 269 10.67 14.63 -10.87
N VAL A 270 10.44 15.49 -9.88
CA VAL A 270 11.51 16.30 -9.24
C VAL A 270 12.57 15.41 -8.57
N GLY A 271 12.16 14.25 -8.06
CA GLY A 271 13.06 13.23 -7.51
C GLY A 271 13.95 12.58 -8.58
N GLN A 272 13.38 12.19 -9.72
CA GLN A 272 14.10 11.51 -10.81
C GLN A 272 15.16 12.41 -11.45
N VAL A 273 14.84 13.68 -11.73
CA VAL A 273 15.77 14.63 -12.38
C VAL A 273 17.00 14.94 -11.50
N LYS A 274 16.91 14.78 -10.18
CA LYS A 274 18.07 14.94 -9.26
C LYS A 274 19.02 13.75 -9.25
N THR A 275 18.61 12.61 -9.80
CA THR A 275 19.39 11.35 -9.77
C THR A 275 20.24 11.14 -11.02
N ASP A 276 19.92 11.80 -12.13
CA ASP A 276 20.68 11.75 -13.39
C ASP A 276 21.86 12.76 -13.37
N ASP A 277 22.74 12.69 -12.36
CA ASP A 277 23.94 13.54 -12.24
C ASP A 277 25.15 13.00 -13.07
N ASP A 278 24.89 12.18 -14.08
CA ASP A 278 25.90 11.73 -15.05
C ASP A 278 26.05 12.77 -16.18
N GLN A 279 26.93 13.74 -15.94
CA GLN A 279 27.52 14.72 -16.88
C GLN A 279 26.84 14.85 -18.27
N PRO A 280 25.71 15.59 -18.38
CA PRO A 280 25.20 16.05 -19.66
C PRO A 280 25.99 17.27 -20.16
N ALA A 281 25.96 17.52 -21.48
CA ALA A 281 26.58 18.68 -22.13
C ALA A 281 26.00 20.02 -21.61
N GLU A 282 26.74 21.13 -21.75
CA GLU A 282 26.36 22.46 -21.21
C GLU A 282 24.97 22.94 -21.64
N ASP A 283 24.52 22.62 -22.87
CA ASP A 283 23.20 23.00 -23.39
C ASP A 283 22.04 22.18 -22.77
N VAL A 284 22.30 20.93 -22.41
CA VAL A 284 21.29 20.03 -21.79
C VAL A 284 21.04 20.43 -20.33
N LYS A 285 22.08 20.94 -19.65
CA LYS A 285 21.97 21.46 -18.28
C LYS A 285 21.04 22.67 -18.16
N SER A 286 20.97 23.54 -19.18
CA SER A 286 20.08 24.71 -19.12
C SER A 286 18.61 24.34 -19.23
N GLU A 287 18.24 23.41 -20.12
CA GLU A 287 16.86 22.99 -20.30
C GLU A 287 16.36 22.18 -19.10
N GLU A 288 17.20 21.30 -18.54
CA GLU A 288 16.89 20.55 -17.32
C GLU A 288 16.71 21.48 -16.10
N GLN A 289 17.56 22.50 -15.95
CA GLN A 289 17.45 23.48 -14.87
C GLN A 289 16.20 24.36 -15.01
N GLU A 290 15.83 24.73 -16.23
CA GLU A 290 14.61 25.49 -16.51
C GLU A 290 13.36 24.65 -16.19
N MET A 291 13.34 23.39 -16.64
CA MET A 291 12.25 22.46 -16.33
C MET A 291 12.12 22.23 -14.81
N LEU A 292 13.23 22.01 -14.11
CA LEU A 292 13.26 21.88 -12.65
C LEU A 292 12.70 23.12 -11.95
N SER A 293 13.04 24.31 -12.44
CA SER A 293 12.56 25.58 -11.89
C SER A 293 11.04 25.71 -12.06
N ARG A 294 10.51 25.37 -13.24
CA ARG A 294 9.07 25.37 -13.50
C ARG A 294 8.33 24.34 -12.65
N LEU A 295 8.85 23.12 -12.51
CA LEU A 295 8.28 22.08 -11.65
C LEU A 295 8.24 22.52 -10.16
N GLN A 296 9.26 23.24 -9.68
CA GLN A 296 9.29 23.78 -8.32
C GLN A 296 8.23 24.87 -8.11
N LEU A 297 8.01 25.75 -9.08
CA LEU A 297 6.97 26.78 -9.02
C LEU A 297 5.57 26.14 -8.95
N ILE A 298 5.30 25.16 -9.82
CA ILE A 298 4.05 24.42 -9.83
C ILE A 298 3.84 23.68 -8.50
N TYR A 299 4.87 23.01 -7.99
CA TYR A 299 4.82 22.32 -6.70
C TYR A 299 4.48 23.27 -5.54
N GLY A 300 5.10 24.45 -5.48
CA GLY A 300 4.81 25.46 -4.48
C GLY A 300 3.36 25.96 -4.53
N ALA A 301 2.83 26.20 -5.74
CA ALA A 301 1.45 26.62 -5.94
C ALA A 301 0.44 25.53 -5.55
N MET A 302 0.71 24.27 -5.89
CA MET A 302 -0.12 23.12 -5.49
C MET A 302 -0.18 22.95 -3.97
N LEU A 303 0.95 23.10 -3.27
CA LEU A 303 0.99 23.04 -1.80
C LEU A 303 0.16 24.15 -1.16
N LYS A 304 0.27 25.39 -1.67
CA LYS A 304 -0.53 26.52 -1.17
C LYS A 304 -2.02 26.23 -1.25
N ILE A 305 -2.52 25.75 -2.40
CA ILE A 305 -3.93 25.41 -2.60
C ILE A 305 -4.36 24.20 -1.77
N SER A 306 -3.49 23.20 -1.62
CA SER A 306 -3.72 22.05 -0.73
C SER A 306 -3.91 22.50 0.73
N MET A 307 -3.08 23.44 1.20
CA MET A 307 -3.17 24.02 2.54
C MET A 307 -4.45 24.84 2.74
N GLU A 308 -4.84 25.66 1.78
CA GLU A 308 -6.10 26.42 1.82
C GLU A 308 -7.33 25.48 1.89
N ASN A 309 -7.34 24.45 1.05
CA ASN A 309 -8.38 23.41 1.03
C ASN A 309 -8.49 22.59 2.32
N ALA A 310 -7.43 22.54 3.12
CA ALA A 310 -7.38 21.87 4.43
C ALA A 310 -7.92 22.76 5.57
N ILE A 311 -7.90 24.08 5.40
CA ILE A 311 -8.35 25.08 6.39
C ILE A 311 -9.86 25.39 6.25
N GLU A 312 -10.44 25.26 5.06
CA GLU A 312 -11.89 25.48 4.81
C GLU A 312 -12.82 24.33 5.26
N LYS A 313 -12.38 23.45 6.16
CA LYS A 313 -13.22 22.43 6.83
C LYS A 313 -13.65 22.87 8.23
#